data_AF-A0A5K0W6T5-F1
#
_entry.id   AF-A0A5K0W6T5-F1
#
_cell.length_a   1.000
_cell.length_b   1.000
_cell.length_c   1.000
_cell.angle_alpha   90.00
_cell.angle_beta   90.00
_cell.angle_gamma   90.00
#
_symmetry.space_group_name_H-M   'P 1'
#
loop_
_entity.id
_entity.type
_entity.pdbx_description
1 polymer ?
#
loop_
_entity_poly.entity_id
_entity_poly.type
_entity_poly.pdbx_seq_one_letter_code
_entity_poly.pdbx_strand_id
1 'polypeptide(L)' 'TVILEFNQYTPGSRWRRAAINRREHREEGNETDGFYGGIRKLQSKEEISTWKRLWPNEVLE' A
#
# COMPACT_ATOMS: atom_id res chain seq x y z
N THR A 1 -1.37 -13.04 -6.22
CA THR A 1 -0.83 -11.68 -6.39
C THR A 1 -1.98 -10.69 -6.42
N VAL A 2 -1.86 -9.57 -5.73
CA VAL A 2 -2.80 -8.44 -5.86
C VAL A 2 -2.12 -7.37 -6.71
N ILE A 3 -2.88 -6.67 -7.54
CA ILE A 3 -2.35 -5.53 -8.29
C ILE A 3 -2.85 -4.27 -7.61
N LEU A 4 -1.92 -3.40 -7.23
CA LEU A 4 -2.23 -2.02 -6.86
C LEU A 4 -2.20 -1.17 -8.12
N GLU A 5 -3.16 -0.27 -8.27
CA GLU A 5 -3.15 0.75 -9.29
C GLU A 5 -3.09 2.14 -8.64
N PHE A 6 -2.05 2.89 -8.97
CA PHE A 6 -1.84 4.25 -8.50
C PHE A 6 -2.33 5.24 -9.55
N ASN A 7 -3.54 5.74 -9.38
CA ASN A 7 -4.21 6.62 -10.36
C ASN A 7 -3.49 7.97 -10.57
N GLN A 8 -2.59 8.36 -9.66
CA GLN A 8 -1.75 9.55 -9.81
C GLN A 8 -0.74 9.46 -10.96
N TYR A 9 -0.42 8.26 -11.46
CA TYR A 9 0.52 8.08 -12.56
C TYR A 9 -0.20 7.92 -13.91
N THR A 10 0.40 8.45 -14.97
CA THR A 10 -0.15 8.40 -16.33
C THR A 10 -0.35 6.96 -16.83
N PRO A 11 -1.35 6.72 -17.70
CA PRO A 11 -1.51 5.42 -18.36
C PRO A 11 -0.22 5.03 -19.08
N GLY A 12 0.31 3.84 -18.79
CA GLY A 12 1.58 3.34 -19.35
C GLY A 12 2.82 3.59 -18.48
N SER A 13 2.73 4.38 -17.40
CA SER A 13 3.83 4.51 -16.44
C SER A 13 4.12 3.15 -15.78
N ARG A 14 5.40 2.76 -15.74
CA ARG A 14 5.85 1.55 -15.02
C ARG A 14 5.52 1.60 -13.52
N TRP A 15 5.34 2.80 -12.97
CA TRP A 15 5.01 3.02 -11.56
C TRP A 15 3.50 2.98 -11.27
N ARG A 16 2.66 2.94 -12.31
CA ARG A 16 1.20 2.93 -12.15
C ARG A 16 0.68 1.62 -11.56
N ARG A 17 1.32 0.49 -11.87
CA ARG A 17 0.89 -0.84 -11.43
C ARG A 17 1.99 -1.53 -10.66
N ALA A 18 1.70 -1.95 -9.43
CA ALA A 18 2.59 -2.76 -8.62
C ALA A 18 1.93 -4.10 -8.30
N ALA A 19 2.65 -5.20 -8.56
CA ALA A 19 2.19 -6.55 -8.29
C ALA A 19 2.71 -7.00 -6.92
N ILE A 20 1.82 -7.14 -5.94
CA ILE A 20 2.17 -7.54 -4.58
C ILE A 20 1.84 -9.02 -4.31
N ASN A 21 2.85 -9.78 -3.88
CA ASN A 21 2.68 -11.13 -3.33
C ASN A 21 2.33 -11.09 -1.84
N ARG A 22 1.05 -11.33 -1.50
CA ARG A 22 0.53 -11.33 -0.13
C ARG A 22 1.26 -12.25 0.87
N ARG A 23 2.03 -13.24 0.42
CA ARG A 23 2.75 -14.18 1.30
C ARG A 23 4.17 -13.74 1.64
N GLU A 24 4.81 -12.97 0.78
CA GLU A 24 6.26 -12.72 0.83
C GLU A 24 6.63 -11.24 0.70
N HIS A 25 5.67 -10.34 0.45
CA HIS A 25 5.99 -8.92 0.31
C HIS A 25 6.53 -8.34 1.61
N ARG A 26 7.79 -7.90 1.56
CA ARG A 26 8.37 -6.94 2.48
C ARG A 26 8.35 -5.55 1.83
N GLU A 27 8.77 -4.55 2.59
CA GLU A 27 9.08 -3.24 2.03
C GLU A 27 10.17 -3.39 0.95
N GLU A 28 9.92 -2.81 -0.22
CA GLU A 28 10.86 -2.67 -1.32
C GLU A 28 11.46 -1.26 -1.29
N GLY A 29 12.73 -1.11 -1.64
CA GLY A 29 13.40 0.18 -1.65
C GLY A 29 14.72 0.15 -0.90
N ASN A 30 15.28 1.33 -0.67
CA ASN A 30 16.55 1.51 0.02
C ASN A 30 16.54 2.82 0.82
N GLU A 31 17.58 3.05 1.60
CA GLU A 31 17.69 4.23 2.47
C GLU A 31 17.75 5.56 1.70
N THR A 32 18.18 5.54 0.43
CA THR A 32 18.32 6.73 -0.41
C THR A 32 17.01 7.10 -1.10
N ASP A 33 16.30 6.11 -1.64
CA ASP A 33 15.08 6.31 -2.44
C ASP A 33 13.79 6.16 -1.63
N GLY A 34 13.91 5.71 -0.37
CA GLY A 34 12.79 5.41 0.50
C GLY A 34 12.25 3.99 0.29
N PHE A 35 11.63 3.47 1.34
CA PHE A 35 10.95 2.18 1.33
C PHE A 35 9.47 2.35 0.93
N TYR A 36 8.98 1.50 0.06
CA TYR A 36 7.61 1.47 -0.44
C TYR A 36 7.11 0.02 -0.59
N GLY A 37 5.81 -0.18 -0.82
CA GLY A 37 5.28 -1.52 -1.13
C GLY A 37 5.14 -2.48 0.07
N GLY A 38 5.36 -2.03 1.30
CA GLY A 38 5.04 -2.78 2.53
C GLY A 38 3.53 -2.93 2.74
N ILE A 39 2.87 -3.85 2.04
CA ILE A 39 1.45 -4.14 2.26
C ILE A 39 1.29 -5.37 3.14
N ARG A 40 0.89 -5.13 4.39
CA ARG A 40 0.54 -6.17 5.36
C ARG A 40 -0.97 -6.36 5.43
N LYS A 41 -1.41 -7.62 5.35
CA LYS A 41 -2.80 -7.97 5.69
C LYS A 41 -2.98 -7.92 7.21
N LEU A 42 -3.88 -7.05 7.68
CA LEU A 42 -4.32 -7.05 9.08
C LEU A 42 -5.13 -8.32 9.36
N GLN A 43 -4.86 -8.98 10.49
CA GLN A 43 -5.51 -10.26 10.80
C GLN A 43 -6.43 -10.14 12.01
N SER A 44 -6.06 -9.34 13.01
CA SER A 44 -6.81 -9.23 14.25
C SER A 44 -7.87 -8.11 14.21
N LYS A 45 -8.94 -8.27 15.00
CA LYS A 45 -9.95 -7.22 15.13
C LYS A 45 -9.37 -5.96 15.77
N GLU A 46 -8.42 -6.13 16.71
CA GLU A 46 -7.73 -5.03 17.37
C GLU A 46 -6.87 -4.23 16.38
N GLU A 47 -6.12 -4.91 15.51
CA GLU A 47 -5.36 -4.28 14.42
C GLU A 47 -6.30 -3.49 13.51
N ILE A 48 -7.37 -4.11 13.02
CA ILE A 48 -8.33 -3.47 12.11
C ILE A 48 -8.96 -2.23 12.76
N SER A 49 -9.37 -2.32 14.03
CA SER A 49 -9.97 -1.20 14.76
C SER A 49 -9.00 -0.03 14.91
N THR A 50 -7.74 -0.33 15.23
CA THR A 50 -6.68 0.68 15.36
C THR A 50 -6.46 1.44 14.06
N TRP A 51 -6.33 0.71 12.95
CA TRP A 51 -6.15 1.32 11.62
C TRP A 51 -7.36 2.14 11.18
N LYS A 52 -8.59 1.69 11.47
CA LYS A 52 -9.82 2.46 11.20
C LYS A 52 -9.86 3.79 11.94
N ARG A 53 -9.37 3.84 13.19
CA ARG A 53 -9.33 5.08 13.98
C ARG A 53 -8.29 6.09 13.46
N LEU A 54 -7.21 5.59 12.87
CA LEU A 54 -6.16 6.43 12.26
C LEU A 54 -6.54 6.89 10.84
N TRP A 55 -7.59 6.30 10.26
CA TRP A 55 -8.06 6.70 8.95
C TRP A 55 -8.55 8.16 9.02
N PRO A 56 -8.11 9.04 8.12
CA PRO A 56 -8.59 10.43 8.10
C PRO A 56 -10.11 10.43 7.91
N ASN A 57 -10.83 11.16 8.77
CA ASN A 57 -12.30 11.28 8.70
C ASN A 57 -12.77 12.03 7.43
N GLU A 58 -11.86 12.73 6.76
CA GLU A 58 -12.14 13.48 5.55
C GLU A 58 -11.58 12.72 4.35
N VAL A 59 -12.49 12.14 3.56
CA VAL A 59 -12.22 11.92 2.14
C VAL A 59 -12.15 13.33 1.56
N LEU A 60 -10.94 13.82 1.28
CA LEU A 60 -10.76 15.01 0.44
C LEU A 60 -11.48 14.73 -0.89
N GLU A 61 -12.48 15.57 -1.20
CA GLU A 61 -13.25 15.58 -2.45
C GLU A 61 -12.38 15.65 -3.70
#